data_AF-A0A9D8CN57-F1
#
_entry.id   AF-A0A9D8CN57-F1
#
_cell.length_a   1.000
_cell.length_b   1.000
_cell.length_c   1.000
_cell.angle_alpha   90.00
_cell.angle_beta   90.00
_cell.angle_gamma   90.00
#
_symmetry.space_group_name_H-M   'P 1'
#
loop_
_entity.id
_entity.type
_entity.pdbx_description
1 polymer ?
#
loop_
_entity_poly.entity_id
_entity_poly.type
_entity_poly.pdbx_seq_one_letter_code
_entity_poly.pdbx_strand_id
1 'polypeptide(L)'
;MGNGGSGADTLARRMDAEMADSFDEELELDDDRLAELVEGRNGASSEGSLDRHLYFKELFRLQGELVKLQDWVVSEKRKLVVIFEGRNAAGRGSAIKRISQRLNPRALSVPPVGSA
;
A
#
# COMPACT_ATOMS: atom_id res chain seq x y z
N MET A 1 -18.50 -40.22 12.06
CA MET A 1 -18.94 -38.82 12.30
C MET A 1 -17.73 -37.95 12.03
N GLY A 2 -17.75 -37.22 10.91
CA GLY A 2 -16.58 -36.50 10.41
C GLY A 2 -16.38 -35.15 11.07
N ASN A 3 -15.16 -34.63 10.97
CA ASN A 3 -14.99 -33.34 10.30
C ASN A 3 -13.54 -33.19 9.80
N GLY A 4 -13.37 -33.23 8.49
CA GLY A 4 -12.11 -32.88 7.82
C GLY A 4 -11.96 -31.37 7.81
N GLY A 5 -11.17 -30.83 8.74
CA GLY A 5 -10.69 -29.46 8.67
C GLY A 5 -9.89 -29.26 7.39
N SER A 6 -10.53 -28.65 6.41
CA SER A 6 -10.01 -28.39 5.06
C SER A 6 -8.64 -27.70 5.12
N GLY A 7 -7.64 -28.22 4.41
CA GLY A 7 -6.31 -27.61 4.31
C GLY A 7 -6.30 -26.17 3.77
N ALA A 8 -7.42 -25.71 3.20
CA ALA A 8 -7.63 -24.31 2.82
C ALA A 8 -7.74 -23.37 4.05
N ASP A 9 -8.29 -23.87 5.16
CA ASP A 9 -8.50 -23.09 6.39
C ASP A 9 -7.19 -22.88 7.18
N THR A 10 -6.21 -23.76 6.95
CA THR A 10 -4.84 -23.66 7.45
C THR A 10 -3.98 -22.75 6.57
N LEU A 11 -4.19 -22.77 5.25
CA LEU A 11 -3.48 -21.90 4.31
C LEU A 11 -3.90 -20.43 4.50
N ALA A 12 -5.21 -20.16 4.59
CA ALA A 12 -5.72 -18.80 4.80
C ALA A 12 -5.16 -18.18 6.09
N ARG A 13 -5.17 -18.93 7.20
CA ARG A 13 -4.59 -18.46 8.47
C ARG A 13 -3.09 -18.19 8.40
N ARG A 14 -2.35 -18.97 7.63
CA ARG A 14 -0.90 -18.74 7.43
C ARG A 14 -0.64 -17.51 6.57
N MET A 15 -1.42 -17.33 5.50
CA MET A 15 -1.34 -16.11 4.67
C MET A 15 -1.72 -14.87 5.46
N ASP A 16 -2.75 -14.94 6.31
CA ASP A 16 -3.16 -13.83 7.18
C ASP A 16 -2.08 -13.49 8.21
N ALA A 17 -1.41 -14.51 8.77
CA ALA A 17 -0.31 -14.32 9.71
C ALA A 17 0.95 -13.76 9.02
N GLU A 18 1.34 -14.29 7.85
CA GLU A 18 2.45 -13.77 7.06
C GLU A 18 2.20 -12.34 6.59
N MET A 19 0.95 -12.04 6.21
CA MET A 19 0.57 -10.66 5.93
C MET A 19 0.73 -9.82 7.20
N ALA A 20 0.14 -10.22 8.34
CA ALA A 20 0.23 -9.50 9.62
C ALA A 20 1.68 -9.20 10.05
N ASP A 21 2.59 -10.15 9.88
CA ASP A 21 4.02 -9.95 10.18
C ASP A 21 4.64 -8.93 9.22
N SER A 22 4.34 -9.02 7.91
CA SER A 22 4.82 -8.02 6.94
C SER A 22 4.25 -6.62 7.18
N PHE A 23 3.05 -6.53 7.77
CA PHE A 23 2.44 -5.27 8.18
C PHE A 23 3.21 -4.65 9.34
N ASP A 24 3.54 -5.45 10.35
CA ASP A 24 4.26 -5.02 11.54
C ASP A 24 5.66 -4.53 11.18
N GLU A 25 6.37 -5.26 10.31
CA GLU A 25 7.70 -4.87 9.83
C GLU A 25 7.67 -3.56 9.01
N GLU A 26 6.68 -3.35 8.14
CA GLU A 26 6.54 -2.08 7.38
C GLU A 26 6.19 -0.90 8.31
N LEU A 27 5.41 -1.15 9.38
CA LEU A 27 5.09 -0.18 10.43
C LEU A 27 6.34 0.22 11.22
N GLU A 28 7.11 -0.75 11.72
CA GLU A 28 8.35 -0.51 12.48
C GLU A 28 9.36 0.30 11.66
N LEU A 29 9.56 -0.04 10.39
CA LEU A 29 10.49 0.68 9.50
C LEU A 29 10.08 2.14 9.22
N ASP A 30 8.79 2.42 9.10
CA ASP A 30 8.30 3.79 8.90
C ASP A 30 8.29 4.58 10.24
N ASP A 31 8.11 3.93 11.39
CA ASP A 31 8.27 4.52 12.72
C ASP A 31 9.72 4.95 12.98
N ASP A 32 10.70 4.10 12.67
CA ASP A 32 12.13 4.39 12.79
C ASP A 32 12.56 5.60 11.93
N ARG A 33 12.10 5.63 10.67
CA ARG A 33 12.32 6.78 9.78
C ARG A 33 11.71 8.07 10.30
N LEU A 34 10.55 7.96 10.96
CA LEU A 34 9.90 9.12 11.54
C LEU A 34 10.63 9.61 12.79
N ALA A 35 11.11 8.69 13.64
CA ALA A 35 11.93 9.03 14.79
C ALA A 35 13.18 9.81 14.34
N GLU A 36 13.88 9.33 13.31
CA GLU A 36 15.02 10.02 12.70
C GLU A 36 14.65 11.44 12.17
N LEU A 37 13.49 11.58 11.53
CA LEU A 37 13.02 12.87 10.99
C LEU A 37 12.54 13.84 12.08
N VAL A 38 11.95 13.33 13.17
CA VAL A 38 11.41 14.12 14.28
C VAL A 38 12.52 14.53 15.26
N GLU A 39 13.54 13.70 15.47
CA GLU A 39 14.74 14.08 16.23
C GLU A 39 15.45 15.30 15.63
N GLY A 40 15.30 15.54 14.32
CA GLY A 40 15.78 16.76 13.64
C GLY A 40 14.80 17.95 13.61
N ARG A 41 13.54 17.78 14.03
CA ARG A 41 12.49 18.82 13.98
C ARG A 41 11.60 18.76 15.22
N ASN A 42 11.93 19.59 16.21
CA ASN A 42 11.01 19.88 17.31
C ASN A 42 9.68 20.44 16.78
N GLY A 43 8.59 19.67 16.94
CA GLY A 43 7.23 20.18 17.04
C GLY A 43 6.40 20.26 15.76
N ALA A 44 5.90 19.13 15.26
CA ALA A 44 4.74 19.12 14.37
C ALA A 44 3.84 17.89 14.63
N SER A 45 3.25 17.82 15.81
CA SER A 45 2.06 16.99 16.04
C SER A 45 0.83 17.72 15.47
N SER A 46 0.46 17.43 14.22
CA SER A 46 -0.74 18.00 13.61
C SER A 46 -1.98 17.20 14.03
N GLU A 47 -2.89 17.85 14.75
CA GLU A 47 -4.26 17.40 15.00
C GLU A 47 -4.95 17.16 13.64
N GLY A 48 -5.09 15.89 13.21
CA GLY A 48 -5.64 15.53 11.90
C GLY A 48 -4.95 14.34 11.21
N SER A 49 -3.87 13.82 11.78
CA SER A 49 -3.27 12.55 11.36
C SER A 49 -4.26 11.39 11.58
N LEU A 50 -4.53 10.61 10.53
CA LEU A 50 -5.14 9.29 10.68
C LEU A 50 -4.31 8.45 11.65
N ASP A 51 -4.99 7.58 12.42
CA ASP A 51 -4.30 6.56 13.20
C ASP A 51 -3.40 5.74 12.27
N ARG A 52 -2.13 5.59 12.65
CA ARG A 52 -1.10 5.03 11.75
C ARG A 52 -1.39 3.56 11.45
N HIS A 53 -1.78 2.78 12.46
CA HIS A 53 -2.16 1.38 12.29
C HIS A 53 -3.36 1.27 11.36
N LEU A 54 -4.38 2.12 11.54
CA LEU A 54 -5.52 2.17 10.63
C LEU A 54 -5.12 2.52 9.20
N TYR A 55 -4.24 3.50 9.01
CA TYR A 55 -3.75 3.89 7.70
C TYR A 55 -3.04 2.73 6.98
N PHE A 56 -2.09 2.04 7.64
CA PHE A 56 -1.37 0.94 7.01
C PHE A 56 -2.27 -0.26 6.75
N LYS A 57 -3.15 -0.60 7.70
CA LYS A 57 -4.15 -1.66 7.52
C LYS A 57 -5.00 -1.43 6.26
N GLU A 58 -5.53 -0.22 6.11
CA GLU A 58 -6.33 0.13 4.93
C GLU A 58 -5.49 0.22 3.65
N LEU A 59 -4.25 0.73 3.74
CA LEU A 59 -3.33 0.82 2.61
C LEU A 59 -3.10 -0.55 1.95
N PHE A 60 -2.72 -1.57 2.72
CA PHE A 60 -2.50 -2.89 2.15
C PHE A 60 -3.80 -3.53 1.67
N ARG A 61 -4.91 -3.37 2.42
CA ARG A 61 -6.22 -3.88 1.97
C ARG A 61 -6.55 -3.34 0.59
N LEU A 62 -6.36 -2.02 0.38
CA LEU A 62 -6.58 -1.37 -0.90
C LEU A 62 -5.55 -1.77 -1.96
N GLN A 63 -4.28 -1.97 -1.59
CA GLN A 63 -3.26 -2.48 -2.51
C GLN A 63 -3.60 -3.90 -3.00
N GLY A 64 -4.17 -4.76 -2.14
CA GLY A 64 -4.70 -6.07 -2.54
C GLY A 64 -5.84 -5.95 -3.54
N GLU A 65 -6.77 -5.02 -3.33
CA GLU A 65 -7.83 -4.74 -4.31
C GLU A 65 -7.29 -4.17 -5.63
N LEU A 66 -6.22 -3.36 -5.59
CA LEU A 66 -5.54 -2.86 -6.79
C LEU A 66 -4.89 -3.98 -7.61
N VAL A 67 -4.35 -5.01 -6.96
CA VAL A 67 -3.83 -6.21 -7.65
C VAL A 67 -4.96 -6.93 -8.37
N LYS A 68 -6.11 -7.16 -7.70
CA LYS A 68 -7.29 -7.78 -8.33
C LYS A 68 -7.79 -6.95 -9.52
N LEU A 69 -7.79 -5.62 -9.39
CA LEU A 69 -8.15 -4.71 -10.48
C LEU A 69 -7.17 -4.83 -11.65
N GLN A 70 -5.86 -4.90 -11.39
CA GLN A 70 -4.84 -5.08 -12.42
C GLN A 70 -5.06 -6.39 -13.18
N ASP A 71 -5.26 -7.50 -12.45
CA ASP A 71 -5.51 -8.82 -13.04
C ASP A 71 -6.76 -8.80 -13.92
N TRP A 72 -7.82 -8.15 -13.46
CA TRP A 72 -9.06 -7.99 -14.24
C TRP A 72 -8.82 -7.18 -15.52
N VAL A 73 -8.16 -6.02 -15.45
CA VAL A 73 -7.85 -5.18 -16.62
C VAL A 73 -7.05 -5.95 -17.68
N VAL A 74 -6.05 -6.73 -17.24
CA VAL A 74 -5.24 -7.57 -18.13
C VAL A 74 -6.07 -8.67 -18.77
N SER A 75 -6.90 -9.37 -17.98
CA SER A 75 -7.76 -10.47 -18.48
C SER A 75 -8.77 -9.99 -19.53
N GLU A 76 -9.32 -8.79 -19.32
CA GLU A 76 -10.29 -8.15 -20.22
C GLU A 76 -9.64 -7.43 -21.41
N LYS A 77 -8.30 -7.42 -21.49
CA LYS A 77 -7.52 -6.69 -22.50
C LYS A 77 -7.88 -5.19 -22.58
N ARG A 78 -8.17 -4.60 -21.42
CA ARG A 78 -8.53 -3.18 -21.27
C ARG A 78 -7.29 -2.33 -20.97
N LYS A 79 -7.43 -1.01 -21.11
CA LYS A 79 -6.43 -0.02 -20.71
C LYS A 79 -7.01 0.87 -19.62
N LEU A 80 -6.26 1.08 -18.54
CA LEU A 80 -6.61 1.98 -17.44
C LEU A 80 -5.58 3.10 -17.37
N VAL A 81 -6.04 4.34 -17.28
CA VAL A 81 -5.20 5.53 -17.09
C VAL A 81 -5.69 6.27 -15.86
N VAL A 82 -4.78 6.59 -14.94
CA VAL A 82 -5.06 7.35 -13.72
C VAL A 82 -4.27 8.65 -13.79
N ILE A 83 -4.96 9.78 -13.64
CA ILE A 83 -4.36 11.12 -13.72
C ILE A 83 -4.29 11.71 -12.30
N PHE A 84 -3.12 12.20 -11.91
CA PHE A 84 -2.87 12.80 -10.60
C PHE A 84 -2.67 14.32 -10.73
N GLU A 85 -3.70 15.08 -10.41
CA GLU A 85 -3.67 16.54 -10.38
C GLU A 85 -3.44 17.09 -8.97
N GLY A 86 -2.80 18.26 -8.86
CA GLY A 86 -2.55 18.89 -7.56
C GLY A 86 -1.52 20.01 -7.60
N ARG A 87 -1.52 20.84 -6.55
CA ARG A 87 -0.54 21.94 -6.39
C ARG A 87 0.88 21.38 -6.20
N ASN A 88 1.88 22.22 -6.48
CA ASN A 88 3.27 21.88 -6.19
C ASN A 88 3.41 21.50 -4.71
N ALA A 89 4.19 20.44 -4.44
CA ALA A 89 4.39 19.84 -3.12
C ALA A 89 3.15 19.21 -2.43
N ALA A 90 2.02 19.00 -3.13
CA ALA A 90 0.82 18.36 -2.55
C ALA A 90 0.94 16.84 -2.27
N GLY A 91 2.12 16.22 -2.45
CA GLY A 91 2.30 14.78 -2.18
C GLY A 91 1.86 13.83 -3.30
N ARG A 92 1.72 14.29 -4.54
CA ARG A 92 1.35 13.41 -5.68
C ARG A 92 2.32 12.24 -5.88
N GLY A 93 3.62 12.49 -5.71
CA GLY A 93 4.65 11.45 -5.86
C GLY A 93 4.54 10.34 -4.81
N SER A 94 4.24 10.68 -3.55
CA SER A 94 4.06 9.66 -2.51
C SER A 94 2.77 8.86 -2.74
N ALA A 95 1.69 9.50 -3.20
CA ALA A 95 0.46 8.79 -3.57
C ALA A 95 0.69 7.80 -4.74
N ILE A 96 1.36 8.23 -5.82
CA ILE A 96 1.72 7.36 -6.95
C ILE A 96 2.59 6.19 -6.46
N LYS A 97 3.58 6.46 -5.61
CA LYS A 97 4.46 5.43 -5.03
C LYS A 97 3.67 4.40 -4.23
N ARG A 98 2.75 4.82 -3.35
CA ARG A 98 1.92 3.91 -2.56
C ARG A 98 1.01 3.05 -3.44
N ILE A 99 0.49 3.58 -4.54
CA ILE A 99 -0.32 2.81 -5.50
C ILE A 99 0.52 1.81 -6.29
N SER A 100 1.71 2.18 -6.73
CA SER A 100 2.54 1.34 -7.61
C SER A 100 3.35 0.26 -6.88
N GLN A 101 3.62 0.43 -5.59
CA GLN A 101 4.51 -0.43 -4.80
C GLN A 101 4.21 -1.93 -4.84
N ARG A 102 2.94 -2.34 -4.96
CA ARG A 102 2.52 -3.76 -4.94
C ARG A 102 1.92 -4.24 -6.27
N LEU A 103 1.97 -3.41 -7.32
CA LEU A 103 1.46 -3.77 -8.65
C LEU A 103 2.55 -4.44 -9.50
N ASN A 104 2.15 -5.33 -10.41
CA ASN A 104 3.07 -5.97 -11.34
C ASN A 104 3.65 -4.92 -12.32
N PRO A 105 4.97 -4.67 -12.32
CA PRO A 105 5.59 -3.60 -13.12
C PRO A 105 5.55 -3.89 -14.63
N ARG A 106 5.34 -5.14 -15.07
CA ARG A 106 5.23 -5.47 -16.49
C ARG A 106 3.90 -5.03 -17.11
N ALA A 107 2.87 -4.92 -16.28
CA ALA A 107 1.53 -4.51 -16.68
C ALA A 107 1.20 -3.07 -16.23
N LEU A 108 2.19 -2.34 -15.68
CA LEU A 108 2.06 -0.96 -15.23
C LEU A 108 3.11 -0.09 -15.93
N SER A 109 2.73 1.11 -16.34
CA SER A 109 3.67 2.13 -16.81
C SER A 109 3.46 3.41 -16.00
N VAL A 110 4.52 3.91 -15.38
CA VAL A 110 4.54 5.20 -14.69
C VAL A 110 5.45 6.12 -15.50
N PRO A 111 4.91 7.09 -16.25
CA PRO A 111 5.73 8.02 -17.00
C PRO A 111 6.50 8.94 -16.03
N PRO A 112 7.68 9.44 -16.42
CA PRO A 112 8.40 10.43 -15.64
C PRO A 112 7.51 11.66 -15.38
N VAL A 113 7.41 12.08 -14.12
CA VAL A 113 6.85 13.39 -13.80
C VAL A 113 7.92 14.42 -14.18
N GLY A 114 7.78 15.02 -15.35
CA GLY A 114 8.69 16.06 -15.83
C GLY A 114 8.61 17.31 -14.95
N SER A 115 9.77 17.81 -14.54
CA SER A 115 9.94 19.20 -14.10
C SER A 115 9.64 20.10 -15.30
N ALA A 116 8.48 20.75 -15.29
CA ALA A 116 8.20 21.88 -16.15
C ALA A 116 9.03 23.10 -15.72
#